data_AF-A0A7C2HKY8-F1
#
_entry.id   AF-A0A7C2HKY8-F1
#
_cell.length_a   1.000
_cell.length_b   1.000
_cell.length_c   1.000
_cell.angle_alpha   90.00
_cell.angle_beta   90.00
_cell.angle_gamma   90.00
#
_symmetry.space_group_name_H-M   'P 1'
#
loop_
_entity.id
_entity.type
_entity.pdbx_description
1 polymer ?
#
loop_
_entity_poly.entity_id
_entity_poly.type
_entity_poly.pdbx_seq_one_letter_code
_entity_poly.pdbx_strand_id
1 'polypeptide(L)'
;MDEAEKRTGLARKVVVRKLNHPDGLVRRPRKKRRAVYDGAVQAALVELWALFDYPCGQRLAPLLREQVPRLRRKGQWGCSEEVAGKLVRMSARTADRLLAGEKHRLRLAGAKRGGLSRLLLEQIPVKVADQWDRRQVGNVQLDFVSHCGQSTAGDYLSTLSGVDIATQWWEGEALVDRTQQEGRRGLDAIRRRLPFRMREAHPDNDSGLLNRLLVDYCRRNQIALSRSRPLKKNDNCWVEQKNWTHVRKLVGYHRMSGAQQQRLLNELYRLWALWCNFLRPVMRLVSKVRTGGRVHRVYDEPATPYQRLLASGQLSTMAREALQARYESIDPVALRRQIEQRQQQLHKLVLGRDNSSPSRPRKLLPRSVTSFMTQRAAVRLPD
;
A
#
# COMPACT_ATOMS: atom_id res chain seq x y z
N MET A 1 -22.18 22.06 55.84
CA MET A 1 -21.11 21.46 55.00
C MET A 1 -21.43 20.02 54.63
N ASP A 2 -21.94 19.23 55.57
CA ASP A 2 -22.28 17.81 55.35
C ASP A 2 -23.35 17.58 54.26
N GLU A 3 -24.34 18.48 54.17
CA GLU A 3 -25.34 18.47 53.08
C GLU A 3 -24.72 18.69 51.69
N ALA A 4 -23.68 19.52 51.58
CA ALA A 4 -23.00 19.79 50.32
C ALA A 4 -22.12 18.61 49.87
N GLU A 5 -21.50 17.90 50.81
CA GLU A 5 -20.75 16.66 50.53
C GLU A 5 -21.71 15.57 50.02
N LYS A 6 -22.88 15.42 50.66
CA LYS A 6 -23.88 14.42 50.31
C LYS A 6 -24.50 14.65 48.93
N ARG A 7 -24.74 15.91 48.55
CA ARG A 7 -25.29 16.27 47.23
C ARG A 7 -24.28 16.25 46.09
N THR A 8 -23.01 16.58 46.36
CA THR A 8 -21.99 16.67 45.30
C THR A 8 -21.14 15.42 45.14
N GLY A 9 -21.12 14.53 46.15
CA GLY A 9 -20.23 13.36 46.20
C GLY A 9 -18.75 13.72 46.33
N LEU A 10 -18.41 14.98 46.62
CA LEU A 10 -17.05 15.47 46.74
C LEU A 10 -16.64 15.52 48.22
N ALA A 11 -15.40 15.11 48.51
CA ALA A 11 -14.85 15.18 49.87
C ALA A 11 -14.84 16.62 50.40
N ARG A 12 -15.11 16.82 51.70
CA ARG A 12 -15.16 18.12 52.41
C ARG A 12 -14.13 19.15 51.95
N LYS A 13 -12.85 18.77 51.93
CA LYS A 13 -11.73 19.67 51.53
C LYS A 13 -11.86 20.17 50.10
N VAL A 14 -12.43 19.37 49.20
CA VAL A 14 -12.67 19.73 47.80
C VAL A 14 -13.82 20.73 47.69
N VAL A 15 -14.89 20.52 48.46
CA VAL A 15 -16.05 21.43 48.55
C VAL A 15 -15.60 22.78 49.12
N VAL A 16 -14.88 22.79 50.25
CA VAL A 16 -14.32 24.02 50.86
C VAL A 16 -13.46 24.78 49.86
N ARG A 17 -12.50 24.11 49.21
CA ARG A 17 -11.62 24.74 48.22
C ARG A 17 -12.38 25.34 47.03
N LYS A 18 -13.46 24.68 46.60
CA LYS A 18 -14.33 25.16 45.51
C LYS A 18 -15.16 26.38 45.93
N LEU A 19 -15.68 26.37 47.16
CA LEU A 19 -16.46 27.49 47.72
C LEU A 19 -15.59 28.70 48.06
N ASN A 20 -14.34 28.49 48.49
CA ASN A 20 -13.37 29.56 48.78
C ASN A 20 -12.75 30.18 47.52
N HIS A 21 -12.91 29.55 46.36
CA HIS A 21 -12.45 30.07 45.07
C HIS A 21 -13.57 29.99 44.01
N PRO A 22 -14.67 30.75 44.20
CA PRO A 22 -15.84 30.68 43.33
C PRO A 22 -15.53 31.10 41.89
N ASP A 23 -14.51 31.94 41.68
CA ASP A 23 -14.04 32.37 40.35
C ASP A 23 -13.55 31.21 39.47
N GLY A 24 -13.10 30.11 40.08
CA GLY A 24 -12.67 28.90 39.38
C GLY A 24 -13.82 27.93 39.04
N LEU A 25 -15.01 28.15 39.59
CA LEU A 25 -16.19 27.31 39.38
C LEU A 25 -16.88 27.60 38.05
N VAL A 26 -16.95 28.88 37.68
CA VAL A 26 -17.48 29.32 36.39
C VAL A 26 -16.33 29.37 35.40
N ARG A 27 -16.11 28.27 34.65
CA ARG A 27 -15.20 28.29 33.51
C ARG A 27 -15.73 29.30 32.49
N ARG A 28 -15.19 30.51 32.48
CA ARG A 28 -15.45 31.48 31.40
C ARG A 28 -15.11 30.81 30.08
N PRO A 29 -16.03 30.74 29.11
CA PRO A 29 -15.71 30.17 27.81
C PRO A 29 -14.55 30.97 27.22
N ARG A 30 -13.41 30.30 27.01
CA ARG A 30 -12.25 30.93 26.38
C ARG A 30 -12.71 31.47 25.03
N LYS A 31 -12.45 32.75 24.78
CA LYS A 31 -12.71 33.39 23.48
C LYS A 31 -12.09 32.51 22.40
N LYS A 32 -12.91 31.94 21.52
CA LYS A 32 -12.41 31.07 20.45
C LYS A 32 -11.46 31.90 19.60
N ARG A 33 -10.17 31.55 19.60
CA ARG A 33 -9.19 32.17 18.69
C ARG A 33 -9.71 32.01 17.27
N ARG A 34 -9.59 33.06 16.44
CA ARG A 34 -9.93 32.97 15.01
C ARG A 34 -9.18 31.78 14.40
N ALA A 35 -9.91 30.90 13.72
CA ALA A 35 -9.32 29.72 13.12
C ALA A 35 -8.42 30.16 11.97
N VAL A 36 -7.12 29.85 12.06
CA VAL A 36 -6.14 30.11 10.98
C VAL A 36 -6.52 29.35 9.70
N TYR A 37 -7.17 28.20 9.86
CA TYR A 37 -7.68 27.35 8.80
C TYR A 37 -9.20 27.41 8.83
N ASP A 38 -9.77 28.23 7.95
CA ASP A 38 -11.20 28.43 7.78
C ASP A 38 -11.85 27.31 6.93
N GLY A 39 -13.15 27.43 6.69
CA GLY A 39 -13.92 26.43 5.92
C GLY A 39 -13.43 26.28 4.48
N ALA A 40 -12.94 27.34 3.84
CA ALA A 40 -12.44 27.28 2.47
C ALA A 40 -11.15 26.45 2.41
N VAL A 41 -10.26 26.62 3.38
CA VAL A 41 -9.05 25.78 3.48
C VAL A 41 -9.40 24.32 3.75
N GLN A 42 -10.39 24.06 4.61
CA GLN A 42 -10.83 22.70 4.88
C GLN A 42 -11.44 22.03 3.64
N ALA A 43 -12.28 22.73 2.88
CA ALA A 43 -12.87 22.19 1.65
C ALA A 43 -11.79 21.85 0.61
N ALA A 44 -10.86 22.78 0.36
CA ALA A 44 -9.71 22.55 -0.52
C ALA A 44 -8.82 21.39 -0.05
N LEU A 45 -8.61 21.26 1.27
CA LEU A 45 -7.86 20.14 1.84
C LEU A 45 -8.57 18.80 1.60
N VAL A 46 -9.89 18.73 1.75
CA VAL A 46 -10.68 17.51 1.51
C VAL A 46 -10.62 17.10 0.04
N GLU A 47 -10.73 18.06 -0.89
CA GLU A 47 -10.64 17.80 -2.33
C GLU A 47 -9.27 17.22 -2.70
N LEU A 48 -8.18 17.85 -2.25
CA LEU A 48 -6.82 17.37 -2.49
C LEU A 48 -6.56 16.03 -1.77
N TRP A 49 -7.11 15.84 -0.58
CA TRP A 49 -7.02 14.58 0.15
C TRP A 49 -7.68 13.43 -0.61
N ALA A 50 -8.87 13.67 -1.20
CA ALA A 50 -9.56 12.70 -2.05
C ALA A 50 -8.80 12.46 -3.36
N LEU A 51 -8.35 13.53 -4.03
CA LEU A 51 -7.54 13.47 -5.24
C LEU A 51 -6.34 12.54 -5.04
N PHE A 52 -5.59 12.72 -3.94
CA PHE A 52 -4.36 11.98 -3.67
C PHE A 52 -4.53 10.59 -3.02
N ASP A 53 -5.72 9.98 -3.10
CA ASP A 53 -6.05 8.68 -2.52
C ASP A 53 -5.92 8.60 -0.98
N TYR A 54 -6.41 9.64 -0.30
CA TYR A 54 -6.60 9.68 1.15
C TYR A 54 -5.34 9.40 1.99
N PRO A 55 -4.19 10.06 1.74
CA PRO A 55 -2.99 9.85 2.53
C PRO A 55 -3.16 10.32 3.99
N CYS A 56 -2.37 9.77 4.92
CA CYS A 56 -2.27 10.32 6.27
C CYS A 56 -1.58 11.69 6.26
N GLY A 57 -1.80 12.52 7.28
CA GLY A 57 -1.28 13.88 7.36
C GLY A 57 0.24 13.97 7.17
N GLN A 58 0.99 12.98 7.65
CA GLN A 58 2.45 12.89 7.46
C GLN A 58 2.85 12.82 5.99
N ARG A 59 2.10 12.11 5.14
CA ARG A 59 2.35 12.03 3.70
C ARG A 59 1.68 13.18 2.95
N LEU A 60 0.52 13.62 3.42
CA LEU A 60 -0.26 14.68 2.78
C LEU A 60 0.45 16.03 2.85
N ALA A 61 1.01 16.41 4.01
CA ALA A 61 1.65 17.73 4.16
C ALA A 61 2.80 18.00 3.16
N PRO A 62 3.80 17.11 2.99
CA PRO A 62 4.84 17.32 1.96
C PRO A 62 4.26 17.25 0.54
N LEU A 63 3.27 16.37 0.31
CA LEU A 63 2.59 16.30 -0.98
C LEU A 63 1.89 17.62 -1.35
N LEU A 64 1.23 18.27 -0.39
CA LEU A 64 0.59 19.57 -0.60
C LEU A 64 1.62 20.66 -0.93
N ARG A 65 2.79 20.66 -0.26
CA ARG A 65 3.87 21.62 -0.55
C ARG A 65 4.35 21.55 -1.98
N GLU A 66 4.47 20.34 -2.50
CA GLU A 66 4.93 20.08 -3.86
C GLU A 66 3.81 20.31 -4.89
N GLN A 67 2.64 19.74 -4.65
CA GLN A 67 1.60 19.63 -5.67
C GLN A 67 0.71 20.86 -5.76
N VAL A 68 0.46 21.60 -4.66
CA VAL A 68 -0.41 22.79 -4.72
C VAL A 68 0.14 23.86 -5.68
N PRO A 69 1.42 24.28 -5.59
CA PRO A 69 1.98 25.24 -6.54
C PRO A 69 1.98 24.73 -7.97
N ARG A 70 2.29 23.43 -8.16
CA ARG A 70 2.36 22.79 -9.47
C ARG A 70 0.99 22.74 -10.15
N LEU A 71 -0.04 22.28 -9.44
CA LEU A 71 -1.41 22.18 -9.96
C LEU A 71 -1.94 23.56 -10.36
N ARG A 72 -1.69 24.58 -9.54
CA ARG A 72 -2.07 25.97 -9.83
C ARG A 72 -1.36 26.51 -11.06
N ARG A 73 -0.03 26.36 -11.15
CA ARG A 73 0.77 26.84 -12.28
C ARG A 73 0.30 26.25 -13.61
N LYS A 74 -0.18 25.00 -13.59
CA LYS A 74 -0.70 24.30 -14.76
C LYS A 74 -2.19 24.49 -15.02
N GLY A 75 -2.90 25.27 -14.18
CA GLY A 75 -4.35 25.45 -14.30
C GLY A 75 -5.17 24.17 -14.06
N GLN A 76 -4.60 23.15 -13.41
CA GLN A 76 -5.25 21.85 -13.18
C GLN A 76 -6.19 21.87 -11.97
N TRP A 77 -5.92 22.77 -11.01
CA TRP A 77 -6.72 22.98 -9.81
C TRP A 77 -6.51 24.41 -9.30
N GLY A 78 -7.54 25.02 -8.72
CA GLY A 78 -7.54 26.45 -8.36
C GLY A 78 -8.13 26.74 -6.99
N CYS A 79 -7.56 27.74 -6.30
CA CYS A 79 -8.09 28.33 -5.07
C CYS A 79 -7.53 29.76 -4.90
N SER A 80 -7.93 30.51 -3.87
CA SER A 80 -7.32 31.81 -3.59
C SER A 80 -5.84 31.67 -3.17
N GLU A 81 -5.02 32.70 -3.41
CA GLU A 81 -3.60 32.70 -3.00
C GLU A 81 -3.43 32.47 -1.49
N GLU A 82 -4.34 33.04 -0.69
CA GLU A 82 -4.35 32.85 0.76
C GLU A 82 -4.56 31.38 1.14
N VAL A 83 -5.51 30.68 0.50
CA VAL A 83 -5.79 29.26 0.75
C VAL A 83 -4.60 28.39 0.35
N ALA A 84 -3.99 28.64 -0.81
CA ALA A 84 -2.78 27.91 -1.21
C ALA A 84 -1.62 28.12 -0.24
N GLY A 85 -1.35 29.36 0.17
CA GLY A 85 -0.32 29.67 1.15
C GLY A 85 -0.56 28.98 2.51
N LYS A 86 -1.83 28.83 2.93
CA LYS A 86 -2.19 28.07 4.13
C LYS A 86 -1.99 26.55 3.96
N LEU A 87 -2.35 25.98 2.80
CA LEU A 87 -2.18 24.55 2.51
C LEU A 87 -0.71 24.13 2.46
N VAL A 88 0.15 24.91 1.81
CA VAL A 88 1.59 24.64 1.70
C VAL A 88 2.28 24.70 3.07
N ARG A 89 1.90 25.64 3.93
CA ARG A 89 2.47 25.77 5.29
C ARG A 89 1.88 24.79 6.31
N MET A 90 0.85 24.04 5.94
CA MET A 90 0.13 23.17 6.87
C MET A 90 1.03 22.07 7.44
N SER A 91 0.93 21.84 8.76
CA SER A 91 1.59 20.72 9.42
C SER A 91 0.80 19.42 9.25
N ALA A 92 1.51 18.28 9.30
CA ALA A 92 0.89 16.95 9.25
C ALA A 92 -0.20 16.75 10.32
N ARG A 93 0.07 17.19 11.57
CA ARG A 93 -0.88 17.06 12.69
C ARG A 93 -2.10 17.94 12.50
N THR A 94 -1.94 19.13 11.92
CA THR A 94 -3.08 20.00 11.60
C THR A 94 -3.95 19.38 10.52
N ALA A 95 -3.34 18.84 9.44
CA ALA A 95 -4.07 18.16 8.38
C ALA A 95 -4.90 16.98 8.91
N ASP A 96 -4.29 16.12 9.74
CA ASP A 96 -5.00 14.99 10.34
C ASP A 96 -6.17 15.42 11.24
N ARG A 97 -6.02 16.52 11.99
CA ARG A 97 -7.09 17.07 12.84
C ARG A 97 -8.25 17.63 12.02
N LEU A 98 -7.96 18.38 10.95
CA LEU A 98 -9.00 18.96 10.08
C LEU A 98 -9.78 17.88 9.33
N LEU A 99 -9.09 16.79 8.94
CA LEU A 99 -9.71 15.67 8.23
C LEU A 99 -10.38 14.64 9.16
N ALA A 100 -10.30 14.80 10.48
CA ALA A 100 -10.80 13.79 11.42
C ALA A 100 -12.30 13.52 11.27
N GLY A 101 -13.11 14.57 11.09
CA GLY A 101 -14.56 14.44 10.87
C GLY A 101 -14.88 13.70 9.56
N GLU A 102 -14.15 14.04 8.49
CA GLU A 102 -14.34 13.43 7.18
C GLU A 102 -13.92 11.95 7.17
N LYS A 103 -12.80 11.62 7.83
CA LYS A 103 -12.36 10.24 8.03
C LYS A 103 -13.39 9.42 8.80
N HIS A 104 -14.04 10.01 9.81
CA HIS A 104 -15.09 9.33 10.56
C HIS A 104 -16.32 9.05 9.67
N ARG A 105 -16.71 10.02 8.84
CA ARG A 105 -17.82 9.89 7.88
C ARG A 105 -17.59 8.74 6.88
N LEU A 106 -16.36 8.61 6.37
CA LEU A 106 -16.02 7.62 5.34
C LEU A 106 -15.86 6.17 5.84
N ARG A 107 -15.92 5.90 7.16
CA ARG A 107 -15.83 4.56 7.79
C ARG A 107 -14.96 3.55 7.01
N LEU A 108 -13.70 3.88 6.76
CA LEU A 108 -12.76 2.99 6.06
C LEU A 108 -12.45 1.77 6.96
N ALA A 109 -13.18 0.68 6.77
CA ALA A 109 -13.00 -0.56 7.52
C ALA A 109 -11.64 -1.21 7.21
N GLY A 110 -10.83 -1.45 8.24
CA GLY A 110 -9.57 -2.18 8.12
C GLY A 110 -9.82 -3.69 8.07
N ALA A 111 -9.57 -4.34 6.93
CA ALA A 111 -9.59 -5.80 6.83
C ALA A 111 -8.29 -6.41 7.41
N LYS A 112 -8.42 -7.28 8.42
CA LYS A 112 -7.33 -8.17 8.86
C LYS A 112 -7.31 -9.43 8.00
N ARG A 113 -6.13 -9.99 7.74
CA ARG A 113 -5.94 -11.31 7.11
C ARG A 113 -5.01 -12.20 7.91
N GLY A 114 -5.43 -13.46 8.09
CA GLY A 114 -4.61 -14.59 8.54
C GLY A 114 -3.94 -15.29 7.36
N GLY A 115 -2.93 -16.11 7.62
CA GLY A 115 -2.18 -16.81 6.55
C GLY A 115 -1.86 -18.26 6.89
N LEU A 116 -1.42 -19.01 5.87
CA LEU A 116 -1.09 -20.45 5.92
C LEU A 116 0.29 -20.74 5.27
N SER A 117 0.77 -21.99 5.39
CA SER A 117 2.17 -22.47 5.19
C SER A 117 2.29 -23.75 4.33
N ARG A 118 3.38 -23.96 3.56
CA ARG A 118 4.33 -25.13 3.62
C ARG A 118 5.32 -25.27 2.43
N LEU A 119 6.54 -25.70 2.79
CA LEU A 119 7.65 -26.52 2.21
C LEU A 119 7.80 -26.81 0.70
N LEU A 120 9.00 -26.51 0.14
CA LEU A 120 10.02 -27.46 -0.41
C LEU A 120 11.23 -26.69 -1.01
N LEU A 121 12.33 -26.41 -0.27
CA LEU A 121 13.42 -25.57 -0.82
C LEU A 121 14.81 -25.74 -0.17
N GLU A 122 15.69 -26.50 -0.81
CA GLU A 122 17.02 -26.82 -0.28
C GLU A 122 18.23 -26.46 -1.16
N GLN A 123 18.08 -25.75 -2.29
CA GLN A 123 19.23 -25.57 -3.22
C GLN A 123 19.59 -24.13 -3.63
N ILE A 124 19.10 -23.10 -2.92
CA ILE A 124 19.33 -21.68 -3.28
C ILE A 124 19.74 -20.87 -2.04
N PRO A 125 20.70 -19.91 -2.13
CA PRO A 125 21.15 -19.12 -0.98
C PRO A 125 20.06 -18.20 -0.40
N VAL A 126 20.07 -18.06 0.92
CA VAL A 126 19.07 -17.40 1.75
C VAL A 126 19.49 -15.95 2.06
N LYS A 127 18.57 -14.96 1.97
CA LYS A 127 18.80 -13.58 2.47
C LYS A 127 17.69 -13.11 3.42
N VAL A 128 18.08 -12.42 4.49
CA VAL A 128 17.19 -11.87 5.54
C VAL A 128 16.90 -10.39 5.31
N ALA A 129 15.76 -9.87 5.78
CA ALA A 129 15.38 -8.45 5.70
C ALA A 129 16.51 -7.46 6.11
N ASP A 130 17.30 -7.79 7.14
CA ASP A 130 18.39 -6.95 7.64
C ASP A 130 19.68 -7.05 6.82
N GLN A 131 19.78 -8.01 5.90
CA GLN A 131 20.93 -8.20 5.01
C GLN A 131 20.75 -7.47 3.66
N TRP A 132 19.60 -6.84 3.43
CA TRP A 132 19.37 -6.06 2.22
C TRP A 132 20.03 -4.70 2.33
N ASP A 133 20.85 -4.36 1.34
CA ASP A 133 21.23 -2.97 1.13
C ASP A 133 19.99 -2.19 0.64
N ARG A 134 19.40 -1.42 1.56
CA ARG A 134 18.23 -0.56 1.33
C ARG A 134 18.60 0.78 0.65
N ARG A 135 19.87 0.96 0.27
CA ARG A 135 20.37 2.09 -0.53
C ARG A 135 20.64 1.68 -1.97
N GLN A 136 20.93 0.41 -2.24
CA GLN A 136 21.19 -0.11 -3.58
C GLN A 136 19.91 -0.19 -4.42
N VAL A 137 19.86 0.59 -5.50
CA VAL A 137 18.78 0.52 -6.50
C VAL A 137 18.95 -0.72 -7.36
N GLY A 138 17.84 -1.38 -7.68
CA GLY A 138 17.79 -2.54 -8.57
C GLY A 138 17.67 -3.88 -7.84
N ASN A 139 17.48 -3.87 -6.51
CA ASN A 139 17.18 -5.06 -5.71
C ASN A 139 15.66 -5.21 -5.65
N VAL A 140 15.10 -6.07 -6.49
CA VAL A 140 13.66 -6.15 -6.73
C VAL A 140 13.07 -7.40 -6.11
N GLN A 141 12.13 -7.23 -5.19
CA GLN A 141 11.29 -8.32 -4.70
C GLN A 141 10.16 -8.61 -5.66
N LEU A 142 9.91 -9.90 -5.90
CA LEU A 142 8.89 -10.39 -6.83
C LEU A 142 7.90 -11.30 -6.09
N ASP A 143 6.61 -11.12 -6.35
CA ASP A 143 5.55 -11.96 -5.80
C ASP A 143 4.37 -12.08 -6.77
N PHE A 144 3.62 -13.17 -6.66
CA PHE A 144 2.39 -13.40 -7.39
C PHE A 144 1.15 -13.05 -6.57
N VAL A 145 0.22 -12.34 -7.20
CA VAL A 145 -1.09 -12.04 -6.61
C VAL A 145 -2.19 -12.66 -7.45
N SER A 146 -2.80 -13.74 -6.95
CA SER A 146 -3.89 -14.44 -7.64
C SER A 146 -5.21 -13.66 -7.61
N HIS A 147 -5.88 -13.56 -8.76
CA HIS A 147 -7.23 -12.98 -8.92
C HIS A 147 -8.30 -14.05 -9.06
N CYS A 148 -8.35 -14.98 -8.10
CA CYS A 148 -9.17 -16.19 -8.16
C CYS A 148 -10.55 -16.06 -7.48
N GLY A 149 -10.86 -14.93 -6.84
CA GLY A 149 -12.09 -14.82 -6.06
C GLY A 149 -12.00 -15.65 -4.77
N GLN A 150 -13.06 -16.40 -4.50
CA GLN A 150 -13.20 -17.25 -3.30
C GLN A 150 -12.68 -18.69 -3.50
N SER A 151 -12.29 -19.07 -4.72
CA SER A 151 -11.84 -20.42 -5.06
C SER A 151 -10.62 -20.39 -5.95
N THR A 152 -9.73 -21.38 -5.89
CA THR A 152 -8.60 -21.54 -6.82
C THR A 152 -8.92 -22.47 -7.99
N ALA A 153 -10.15 -22.97 -8.10
CA ALA A 153 -10.58 -23.82 -9.22
C ALA A 153 -10.77 -23.01 -10.51
N GLY A 154 -10.49 -23.61 -11.66
CA GLY A 154 -10.63 -23.00 -12.99
C GLY A 154 -9.65 -21.86 -13.27
N ASP A 155 -9.78 -21.23 -14.44
CA ASP A 155 -8.82 -20.23 -14.89
C ASP A 155 -8.97 -18.89 -14.16
N TYR A 156 -7.83 -18.28 -13.83
CA TYR A 156 -7.77 -16.95 -13.25
C TYR A 156 -6.44 -16.26 -13.55
N LEU A 157 -6.49 -14.94 -13.67
CA LEU A 157 -5.31 -14.11 -13.85
C LEU A 157 -4.46 -14.09 -12.58
N SER A 158 -3.16 -13.93 -12.77
CA SER A 158 -2.21 -13.68 -11.67
C SER A 158 -1.37 -12.46 -11.98
N THR A 159 -1.18 -11.58 -11.01
CA THR A 159 -0.29 -10.42 -11.18
C THR A 159 1.10 -10.75 -10.68
N LEU A 160 2.10 -10.65 -11.56
CA LEU A 160 3.49 -10.53 -11.14
C LEU A 160 3.73 -9.11 -10.65
N SER A 161 4.06 -8.96 -9.38
CA SER A 161 4.32 -7.69 -8.72
C SER A 161 5.80 -7.58 -8.41
N GLY A 162 6.42 -6.47 -8.80
CA GLY A 162 7.83 -6.17 -8.56
C GLY A 162 8.02 -4.89 -7.77
N VAL A 163 8.86 -4.94 -6.73
CA VAL A 163 9.17 -3.78 -5.88
C VAL A 163 10.68 -3.65 -5.67
N ASP A 164 11.23 -2.50 -6.05
CA ASP A 164 12.60 -2.15 -5.67
C ASP A 164 12.68 -1.79 -4.18
N ILE A 165 13.59 -2.42 -3.44
CA ILE A 165 13.70 -2.26 -1.99
C ILE A 165 14.14 -0.83 -1.61
N ALA A 166 15.10 -0.25 -2.33
CA ALA A 166 15.68 1.04 -1.98
C ALA A 166 14.68 2.19 -2.18
N THR A 167 14.06 2.24 -3.34
CA THR A 167 13.18 3.35 -3.76
C THR A 167 11.71 3.06 -3.50
N GLN A 168 11.33 1.79 -3.30
CA GLN A 168 9.95 1.33 -3.24
C GLN A 168 9.18 1.52 -4.57
N TRP A 169 9.92 1.61 -5.68
CA TRP A 169 9.37 1.66 -7.04
C TRP A 169 8.62 0.38 -7.34
N TRP A 170 7.37 0.50 -7.78
CA TRP A 170 6.49 -0.64 -8.03
C TRP A 170 6.13 -0.77 -9.51
N GLU A 171 6.12 -2.00 -10.01
CA GLU A 171 5.61 -2.38 -11.30
C GLU A 171 4.77 -3.66 -11.18
N GLY A 172 3.66 -3.73 -11.94
CA GLY A 172 2.80 -4.91 -11.98
C GLY A 172 2.52 -5.37 -13.41
N GLU A 173 2.47 -6.67 -13.62
CA GLU A 173 2.07 -7.30 -14.88
C GLU A 173 1.03 -8.39 -14.62
N ALA A 174 -0.12 -8.31 -15.29
CA ALA A 174 -1.15 -9.34 -15.27
C ALA A 174 -0.83 -10.44 -16.28
N LEU A 175 -0.88 -11.68 -15.80
CA LEU A 175 -0.62 -12.90 -16.55
C LEU A 175 -1.89 -13.75 -16.63
N VAL A 176 -2.08 -14.45 -17.74
CA VAL A 176 -3.24 -15.34 -17.94
C VAL A 176 -3.20 -16.57 -17.05
N ASP A 177 -2.00 -17.02 -16.71
CA ASP A 177 -1.75 -18.15 -15.82
C ASP A 177 -0.43 -17.95 -15.06
N ARG A 178 -0.04 -18.96 -14.29
CA ARG A 178 1.19 -18.98 -13.49
C ARG A 178 2.26 -19.88 -14.10
N THR A 179 2.23 -20.08 -15.41
CA THR A 179 3.24 -20.90 -16.09
C THR A 179 4.59 -20.19 -16.06
N GLN A 180 5.65 -21.00 -16.15
CA GLN A 180 7.02 -20.47 -16.13
C GLN A 180 7.29 -19.54 -17.32
N GLN A 181 6.67 -19.79 -18.48
CA GLN A 181 6.81 -18.94 -19.67
C GLN A 181 6.12 -17.58 -19.49
N GLU A 182 4.90 -17.56 -18.96
CA GLU A 182 4.20 -16.32 -18.66
C GLU A 182 4.93 -15.53 -17.57
N GLY A 183 5.47 -16.20 -16.54
CA GLY A 183 6.32 -15.57 -15.53
C GLY A 183 7.55 -14.88 -16.13
N ARG A 184 8.23 -15.53 -17.08
CA ARG A 184 9.36 -14.95 -17.82
C ARG A 184 8.92 -13.73 -18.64
N ARG A 185 7.82 -13.85 -19.41
CA ARG A 185 7.27 -12.75 -20.22
C ARG A 185 6.92 -11.55 -19.34
N GLY A 186 6.29 -11.81 -18.20
CA GLY A 186 5.93 -10.77 -17.26
C GLY A 186 7.13 -10.06 -16.65
N LEU A 187 8.17 -10.82 -16.28
CA LEU A 187 9.40 -10.25 -15.77
C LEU A 187 10.11 -9.38 -16.83
N ASP A 188 10.11 -9.82 -18.08
CA ASP A 188 10.65 -9.05 -19.20
C ASP A 188 9.89 -7.74 -19.42
N ALA A 189 8.55 -7.81 -19.38
CA ALA A 189 7.69 -6.64 -19.49
C ALA A 189 7.95 -5.65 -18.35
N ILE A 190 8.09 -6.11 -17.11
CA ILE A 190 8.48 -5.27 -15.97
C ILE A 190 9.85 -4.63 -16.20
N ARG A 191 10.87 -5.42 -16.57
CA ARG A 191 12.25 -4.93 -16.76
C ARG A 191 12.35 -3.83 -17.81
N ARG A 192 11.62 -3.94 -18.92
CA ARG A 192 11.60 -2.90 -19.98
C ARG A 192 11.06 -1.55 -19.50
N ARG A 193 10.29 -1.53 -18.41
CA ARG A 193 9.67 -0.32 -17.86
C ARG A 193 10.41 0.24 -16.66
N LEU A 194 11.30 -0.55 -16.04
CA LEU A 194 12.12 -0.06 -14.94
C LEU A 194 13.08 1.01 -15.48
N PRO A 195 13.16 2.19 -14.83
CA PRO A 195 14.10 3.23 -15.22
C PRO A 195 15.54 2.94 -14.78
N PHE A 196 15.80 1.77 -14.22
CA PHE A 196 17.10 1.33 -13.72
C PHE A 196 17.30 -0.15 -14.05
N ARG A 197 18.57 -0.58 -14.06
CA ARG A 197 18.91 -1.99 -14.21
C ARG A 197 18.46 -2.78 -12.99
N MET A 198 17.70 -3.86 -13.21
CA MET A 198 17.47 -4.88 -12.20
C MET A 198 18.79 -5.61 -11.94
N ARG A 199 19.35 -5.43 -10.73
CA ARG A 199 20.60 -6.05 -10.29
C ARG A 199 20.36 -7.40 -9.64
N GLU A 200 19.32 -7.49 -8.82
CA GLU A 200 18.94 -8.71 -8.13
C GLU A 200 17.43 -8.89 -8.19
N ALA A 201 17.01 -10.12 -8.53
CA ALA A 201 15.64 -10.57 -8.41
C ALA A 201 15.51 -11.43 -7.14
N HIS A 202 14.52 -11.10 -6.32
CA HIS A 202 14.20 -11.83 -5.10
C HIS A 202 12.74 -12.28 -5.11
N PRO A 203 12.44 -13.42 -5.74
CA PRO A 203 11.13 -14.02 -5.68
C PRO A 203 10.80 -14.60 -4.30
N ASP A 204 9.51 -14.64 -3.97
CA ASP A 204 9.02 -15.57 -2.96
C ASP A 204 9.24 -17.01 -3.40
N ASN A 205 9.22 -17.89 -2.41
CA ASN A 205 9.42 -19.33 -2.45
C ASN A 205 8.32 -20.09 -3.20
N ASP A 206 7.51 -19.38 -3.98
CA ASP A 206 6.45 -19.94 -4.80
C ASP A 206 7.06 -20.61 -6.05
N SER A 207 6.79 -21.90 -6.23
CA SER A 207 7.31 -22.71 -7.34
C SER A 207 6.88 -22.22 -8.72
N GLY A 208 5.77 -21.48 -8.82
CA GLY A 208 5.38 -20.83 -10.08
C GLY A 208 6.36 -19.72 -10.49
N LEU A 209 7.03 -19.09 -9.52
CA LEU A 209 7.97 -17.99 -9.76
C LEU A 209 9.43 -18.50 -9.73
N LEU A 210 9.80 -19.24 -8.70
CA LEU A 210 11.13 -19.80 -8.52
C LEU A 210 11.28 -21.12 -9.28
N ASN A 211 11.61 -21.02 -10.57
CA ASN A 211 11.74 -22.15 -11.48
C ASN A 211 12.99 -22.05 -12.37
N ARG A 212 13.28 -23.11 -13.15
CA ARG A 212 14.48 -23.16 -14.01
C ARG A 212 14.50 -22.07 -15.07
N LEU A 213 13.35 -21.70 -15.65
CA LEU A 213 13.29 -20.61 -16.63
C LEU A 213 13.67 -19.27 -16.00
N LEU A 214 13.30 -19.01 -14.75
CA LEU A 214 13.74 -17.80 -14.04
C LEU A 214 15.25 -17.82 -13.79
N VAL A 215 15.81 -18.95 -13.37
CA VAL A 215 17.27 -19.10 -13.18
C VAL A 215 18.03 -18.83 -14.48
N ASP A 216 17.60 -19.44 -15.58
CA ASP A 216 18.22 -19.25 -16.89
C ASP A 216 18.05 -17.83 -17.40
N TYR A 217 16.88 -17.21 -17.17
CA TYR A 217 16.63 -15.81 -17.50
C TYR A 217 17.56 -14.89 -16.74
N CYS A 218 17.66 -15.04 -15.42
CA CYS A 218 18.56 -14.25 -14.57
C CYS A 218 20.02 -14.42 -14.98
N ARG A 219 20.46 -15.65 -15.26
CA ARG A 219 21.82 -15.94 -15.74
C ARG A 219 22.11 -15.24 -17.06
N ARG A 220 21.25 -15.39 -18.08
CA ARG A 220 21.43 -14.76 -19.40
C ARG A 220 21.44 -13.24 -19.33
N ASN A 221 20.69 -12.66 -18.39
CA ASN A 221 20.56 -11.22 -18.24
C ASN A 221 21.48 -10.62 -17.18
N GLN A 222 22.39 -11.42 -16.61
CA GLN A 222 23.31 -11.01 -15.55
C GLN A 222 22.58 -10.32 -14.39
N ILE A 223 21.52 -10.97 -13.90
CA ILE A 223 20.74 -10.57 -12.73
C ILE A 223 21.04 -11.58 -11.62
N ALA A 224 21.47 -11.09 -10.46
CA ALA A 224 21.61 -11.93 -9.29
C ALA A 224 20.24 -12.50 -8.88
N LEU A 225 20.22 -13.74 -8.37
CA LEU A 225 19.00 -14.37 -7.89
C LEU A 225 19.20 -14.78 -6.44
N SER A 226 18.25 -14.43 -5.59
CA SER A 226 18.18 -14.89 -4.20
C SER A 226 16.77 -15.36 -3.86
N ARG A 227 16.57 -15.86 -2.63
CA ARG A 227 15.26 -16.27 -2.15
C ARG A 227 15.08 -16.00 -0.66
N SER A 228 13.82 -15.99 -0.25
CA SER A 228 13.42 -15.91 1.15
C SER A 228 13.70 -17.22 1.89
N ARG A 229 13.84 -17.16 3.22
CA ARG A 229 13.93 -18.39 4.03
C ARG A 229 12.63 -19.17 3.95
N PRO A 230 12.68 -20.51 3.97
CA PRO A 230 11.50 -21.32 4.14
C PRO A 230 10.69 -20.84 5.37
N LEU A 231 9.39 -20.63 5.17
CA LEU A 231 8.41 -20.30 6.22
C LEU A 231 8.65 -18.95 6.95
N LYS A 232 9.42 -18.02 6.38
CA LYS A 232 9.62 -16.68 6.94
C LYS A 232 8.93 -15.62 6.08
N LYS A 233 7.64 -15.39 6.36
CA LYS A 233 6.79 -14.38 5.71
C LYS A 233 7.41 -12.96 5.70
N ASN A 234 8.26 -12.64 6.68
CA ASN A 234 8.86 -11.31 6.76
C ASN A 234 9.99 -11.05 5.74
N ASP A 235 10.49 -12.08 5.06
CA ASP A 235 11.61 -11.92 4.13
C ASP A 235 11.16 -11.23 2.82
N ASN A 236 9.87 -11.34 2.43
CA ASN A 236 9.24 -10.64 1.29
C ASN A 236 8.37 -9.43 1.69
N CYS A 237 8.64 -8.86 2.87
CA CYS A 237 7.73 -7.87 3.45
C CYS A 237 7.48 -6.62 2.59
N TRP A 238 8.43 -6.22 1.72
CA TRP A 238 8.26 -5.02 0.89
C TRP A 238 7.28 -5.27 -0.25
N VAL A 239 7.40 -6.38 -0.97
CA VAL A 239 6.44 -6.73 -2.03
C VAL A 239 5.07 -7.08 -1.45
N GLU A 240 4.99 -7.81 -0.33
CA GLU A 240 3.72 -8.13 0.34
C GLU A 240 2.95 -6.86 0.74
N GLN A 241 3.63 -5.87 1.32
CA GLN A 241 3.02 -4.58 1.69
C GLN A 241 2.46 -3.86 0.45
N LYS A 242 3.20 -3.92 -0.65
CA LYS A 242 2.81 -3.28 -1.91
C LYS A 242 1.67 -4.04 -2.60
N ASN A 243 1.62 -5.35 -2.51
CA ASN A 243 0.52 -6.16 -3.05
C ASN A 243 -0.83 -5.78 -2.45
N TRP A 244 -0.88 -5.52 -1.14
CA TRP A 244 -2.10 -5.01 -0.53
C TRP A 244 -2.48 -3.63 -1.08
N THR A 245 -1.53 -2.68 -1.13
CA THR A 245 -1.81 -1.29 -1.50
C THR A 245 -1.97 -1.04 -3.00
N HIS A 246 -1.28 -1.79 -3.86
CA HIS A 246 -1.13 -1.54 -5.30
C HIS A 246 -1.94 -2.52 -6.14
N VAL A 247 -2.27 -3.70 -5.59
CA VAL A 247 -3.12 -4.68 -6.27
C VAL A 247 -4.47 -4.78 -5.57
N ARG A 248 -4.51 -5.27 -4.32
CA ARG A 248 -5.79 -5.61 -3.65
C ARG A 248 -6.68 -4.41 -3.36
N LYS A 249 -6.10 -3.28 -2.92
CA LYS A 249 -6.88 -2.05 -2.71
C LYS A 249 -7.38 -1.47 -4.04
N LEU A 250 -6.64 -1.69 -5.14
CA LEU A 250 -6.95 -1.12 -6.45
C LEU A 250 -8.10 -1.87 -7.15
N VAL A 251 -8.07 -3.21 -7.15
CA VAL A 251 -9.00 -4.03 -7.94
C VAL A 251 -9.81 -5.03 -7.11
N GLY A 252 -9.63 -5.04 -5.79
CA GLY A 252 -10.35 -5.92 -4.89
C GLY A 252 -9.86 -7.37 -4.91
N TYR A 253 -10.80 -8.27 -4.61
CA TYR A 253 -10.56 -9.72 -4.54
C TYR A 253 -11.38 -10.50 -5.56
N HIS A 254 -11.95 -9.84 -6.55
CA HIS A 254 -12.81 -10.49 -7.54
C HIS A 254 -12.04 -11.51 -8.37
N ARG A 255 -12.78 -12.47 -8.93
CA ARG A 255 -12.22 -13.37 -9.93
C ARG A 255 -12.05 -12.62 -11.24
N MET A 256 -10.85 -12.70 -11.82
CA MET A 256 -10.56 -12.20 -13.15
C MET A 256 -9.99 -13.32 -14.00
N SER A 257 -10.41 -13.44 -15.26
CA SER A 257 -9.91 -14.41 -16.23
C SER A 257 -10.09 -13.92 -17.67
N GLY A 258 -9.23 -14.39 -18.57
CA GLY A 258 -9.30 -14.10 -20.01
C GLY A 258 -8.55 -12.83 -20.44
N ALA A 259 -8.24 -12.78 -21.74
CA ALA A 259 -7.37 -11.77 -22.33
C ALA A 259 -7.91 -10.34 -22.26
N GLN A 260 -9.23 -10.13 -22.32
CA GLN A 260 -9.82 -8.79 -22.23
C GLN A 260 -9.59 -8.18 -20.83
N GLN A 261 -9.84 -8.95 -19.77
CA GLN A 261 -9.63 -8.49 -18.41
C GLN A 261 -8.14 -8.31 -18.10
N GLN A 262 -7.28 -9.17 -18.65
CA GLN A 262 -5.82 -9.03 -18.54
C GLN A 262 -5.33 -7.73 -19.17
N ARG A 263 -5.75 -7.43 -20.41
CA ARG A 263 -5.37 -6.17 -21.09
C ARG A 263 -5.79 -4.95 -20.29
N LEU A 264 -7.04 -4.92 -19.83
CA LEU A 264 -7.55 -3.79 -19.07
C LEU A 264 -6.87 -3.64 -17.69
N LEU A 265 -6.56 -4.77 -17.03
CA LEU A 265 -5.79 -4.76 -15.78
C LEU A 265 -4.37 -4.22 -16.00
N ASN A 266 -3.73 -4.60 -17.11
CA ASN A 266 -2.43 -4.08 -17.48
C ASN A 266 -2.45 -2.59 -17.80
N GLU A 267 -3.45 -2.11 -18.56
CA GLU A 267 -3.66 -0.66 -18.80
C GLU A 267 -3.81 0.12 -17.49
N LEU A 268 -4.64 -0.40 -16.57
CA LEU A 268 -4.82 0.18 -15.26
C LEU A 268 -3.49 0.20 -14.48
N TYR A 269 -2.68 -0.87 -14.54
CA TYR A 269 -1.35 -0.88 -13.92
C TYR A 269 -0.38 0.13 -14.52
N ARG A 270 -0.45 0.42 -15.82
CA ARG A 270 0.40 1.47 -16.43
C ARG A 270 0.10 2.84 -15.83
N LEU A 271 -1.19 3.18 -15.68
CA LEU A 271 -1.62 4.43 -15.05
C LEU A 271 -1.30 4.44 -13.54
N TRP A 272 -1.54 3.32 -12.88
CA TRP A 272 -1.33 3.19 -11.44
C TRP A 272 0.15 3.22 -11.05
N ALA A 273 1.04 2.66 -11.87
CA ALA A 273 2.49 2.78 -11.66
C ALA A 273 2.93 4.25 -11.73
N LEU A 274 2.41 5.06 -12.66
CA LEU A 274 2.67 6.50 -12.70
C LEU A 274 2.22 7.18 -11.40
N TRP A 275 1.00 6.88 -10.96
CA TRP A 275 0.45 7.43 -9.72
C TRP A 275 1.30 7.09 -8.49
N CYS A 276 1.60 5.81 -8.32
CA CYS A 276 2.33 5.31 -7.15
C CYS A 276 3.79 5.74 -7.13
N ASN A 277 4.46 5.79 -8.28
CA ASN A 277 5.90 6.07 -8.33
C ASN A 277 6.18 7.58 -8.33
N PHE A 278 5.32 8.41 -8.94
CA PHE A 278 5.58 9.84 -9.10
C PHE A 278 4.77 10.75 -8.16
N LEU A 279 3.57 10.34 -7.74
CA LEU A 279 2.64 11.23 -7.03
C LEU A 279 2.34 10.80 -5.59
N ARG A 280 2.70 9.56 -5.19
CA ARG A 280 2.38 9.02 -3.86
C ARG A 280 3.61 8.91 -2.97
N PRO A 281 3.79 9.79 -1.98
CA PRO A 281 4.90 9.69 -1.04
C PRO A 281 4.79 8.42 -0.20
N VAL A 282 5.92 7.77 0.02
CA VAL A 282 6.05 6.61 0.89
C VAL A 282 7.06 6.88 2.00
N MET A 283 6.83 6.26 3.14
CA MET A 283 7.73 6.31 4.30
C MET A 283 8.27 4.92 4.55
N ARG A 284 9.58 4.80 4.77
CA ARG A 284 10.28 3.57 5.11
C ARG A 284 10.49 3.52 6.61
N LEU A 285 10.31 2.34 7.19
CA LEU A 285 10.65 2.09 8.59
C LEU A 285 12.18 2.15 8.74
N VAL A 286 12.68 3.07 9.55
CA VAL A 286 14.10 3.27 9.87
C VAL A 286 14.47 2.45 11.09
N SER A 287 13.68 2.55 12.16
CA SER A 287 13.91 1.78 13.37
C SER A 287 12.61 1.30 14.00
N LYS A 288 12.70 0.17 14.69
CA LYS A 288 11.60 -0.42 15.44
C LYS A 288 12.16 -0.92 16.77
N VAL A 289 11.87 -0.19 17.84
CA VAL A 289 12.33 -0.52 19.18
C VAL A 289 11.13 -0.95 20.02
N ARG A 290 11.28 -2.05 20.76
CA ARG A 290 10.26 -2.51 21.71
C ARG A 290 10.69 -2.13 23.12
N THR A 291 9.89 -1.31 23.78
CA THR A 291 10.11 -0.91 25.18
C THR A 291 8.94 -1.43 25.99
N GLY A 292 9.18 -2.53 26.73
CA GLY A 292 8.13 -3.29 27.40
C GLY A 292 7.04 -3.79 26.44
N GLY A 293 5.78 -3.42 26.72
CA GLY A 293 4.62 -3.75 25.88
C GLY A 293 4.43 -2.88 24.63
N ARG A 294 5.18 -1.78 24.49
CA ARG A 294 4.99 -0.80 23.39
C ARG A 294 6.04 -0.95 22.31
N VAL A 295 5.61 -0.81 21.05
CA VAL A 295 6.49 -0.83 19.87
C VAL A 295 6.59 0.59 19.32
N HIS A 296 7.78 1.18 19.44
CA HIS A 296 8.12 2.47 18.87
C HIS A 296 8.67 2.28 17.46
N ARG A 297 8.09 3.00 16.50
CA ARG A 297 8.51 2.94 15.09
C ARG A 297 8.95 4.33 14.66
N VAL A 298 10.15 4.44 14.12
CA VAL A 298 10.65 5.67 13.48
C VAL A 298 10.65 5.45 11.99
N TYR A 299 10.06 6.39 11.27
CA TYR A 299 10.00 6.38 9.81
C TYR A 299 10.86 7.51 9.25
N ASP A 300 11.34 7.34 8.02
CA ASP A 300 12.05 8.40 7.30
C ASP A 300 11.09 9.47 6.77
N GLU A 301 11.69 10.51 6.17
CA GLU A 301 10.92 11.55 5.52
C GLU A 301 10.10 10.99 4.35
N PRO A 302 8.81 11.39 4.22
CA PRO A 302 7.99 10.98 3.10
C PRO A 302 8.58 11.49 1.77
N ALA A 303 8.84 10.56 0.87
CA ALA A 303 9.30 10.86 -0.49
C ALA A 303 8.68 9.85 -1.46
N THR A 304 8.40 10.29 -2.68
CA THR A 304 7.92 9.40 -3.75
C THR A 304 9.05 8.47 -4.21
N PRO A 305 8.75 7.27 -4.76
CA PRO A 305 9.77 6.43 -5.36
C PRO A 305 10.62 7.15 -6.41
N TYR A 306 10.01 8.02 -7.21
CA TYR A 306 10.70 8.92 -8.14
C TYR A 306 11.72 9.83 -7.44
N GLN A 307 11.32 10.55 -6.38
CA GLN A 307 12.24 11.42 -5.63
C GLN A 307 13.39 10.64 -5.01
N ARG A 308 13.10 9.45 -4.46
CA ARG A 308 14.12 8.56 -3.88
C ARG A 308 15.10 8.06 -4.93
N LEU A 309 14.59 7.74 -6.11
CA LEU A 309 15.41 7.29 -7.23
C LEU A 309 16.33 8.41 -7.72
N LEU A 310 15.84 9.65 -7.83
CA LEU A 310 16.68 10.82 -8.12
C LEU A 310 17.74 11.06 -7.04
N ALA A 311 17.36 10.97 -5.76
CA ALA A 311 18.27 11.16 -4.64
C ALA A 311 19.29 10.02 -4.47
N SER A 312 19.10 8.88 -5.14
CA SER A 312 19.98 7.71 -5.01
C SER A 312 21.36 7.90 -5.64
N GLY A 313 21.50 8.82 -6.60
CA GLY A 313 22.73 9.01 -7.38
C GLY A 313 23.10 7.84 -8.30
N GLN A 314 22.23 6.83 -8.45
CA GLN A 314 22.54 5.57 -9.14
C GLN A 314 21.92 5.46 -10.56
N LEU A 315 21.38 6.56 -11.07
CA LEU A 315 20.84 6.64 -12.42
C LEU A 315 21.87 7.20 -13.40
N SER A 316 21.86 6.71 -14.64
CA SER A 316 22.49 7.41 -15.75
C SER A 316 21.83 8.77 -15.98
N THR A 317 22.56 9.74 -16.54
CA THR A 317 22.04 11.07 -16.90
C THR A 317 20.79 10.98 -17.78
N MET A 318 20.82 10.15 -18.83
CA MET A 318 19.68 9.94 -19.72
C MET A 318 18.43 9.43 -18.99
N ALA A 319 18.58 8.43 -18.11
CA ALA A 319 17.47 7.90 -17.32
C ALA A 319 16.90 8.96 -16.34
N ARG A 320 17.76 9.80 -15.75
CA ARG A 320 17.36 10.90 -14.89
C ARG A 320 16.54 11.94 -15.65
N GLU A 321 17.01 12.39 -16.81
CA GLU A 321 16.31 13.35 -17.66
C GLU A 321 14.97 12.79 -18.15
N ALA A 322 14.93 11.53 -18.61
CA ALA A 322 13.70 10.88 -19.03
C ALA A 322 12.66 10.79 -17.90
N LEU A 323 13.11 10.53 -16.67
CA LEU A 323 12.23 10.51 -15.49
C LEU A 323 11.73 11.89 -15.11
N GLN A 324 12.57 12.93 -15.21
CA GLN A 324 12.17 14.31 -14.95
C GLN A 324 11.15 14.78 -15.98
N ALA A 325 11.41 14.57 -17.27
CA ALA A 325 10.48 14.88 -18.35
C ALA A 325 9.15 14.13 -18.16
N ARG A 326 9.19 12.85 -17.77
CA ARG A 326 7.99 12.07 -17.44
C ARG A 326 7.24 12.65 -16.25
N TYR A 327 7.94 13.01 -15.18
CA TYR A 327 7.32 13.64 -14.02
C TYR A 327 6.63 14.93 -14.41
N GLU A 328 7.28 15.77 -15.21
CA GLU A 328 6.74 17.04 -15.70
C GLU A 328 5.54 16.85 -16.61
N SER A 329 5.48 15.80 -17.43
CA SER A 329 4.35 15.55 -18.32
C SER A 329 3.08 15.10 -17.60
N ILE A 330 3.17 14.66 -16.34
CA ILE A 330 2.01 14.14 -15.60
C ILE A 330 1.04 15.27 -15.23
N ASP A 331 -0.23 15.06 -15.55
CA ASP A 331 -1.37 15.79 -14.99
C ASP A 331 -2.01 14.92 -13.91
N PRO A 332 -1.87 15.25 -12.61
CA PRO A 332 -2.44 14.45 -11.53
C PRO A 332 -3.97 14.34 -11.60
N VAL A 333 -4.67 15.38 -12.05
CA VAL A 333 -6.14 15.40 -12.10
C VAL A 333 -6.62 14.52 -13.24
N ALA A 334 -6.05 14.68 -14.43
CA ALA A 334 -6.38 13.84 -15.58
C ALA A 334 -6.00 12.36 -15.33
N LEU A 335 -4.82 12.10 -14.76
CA LEU A 335 -4.38 10.75 -14.42
C LEU A 335 -5.33 10.08 -13.42
N ARG A 336 -5.78 10.81 -12.40
CA ARG A 336 -6.76 10.29 -11.43
C ARG A 336 -8.07 9.89 -12.10
N ARG A 337 -8.61 10.75 -12.98
CA ARG A 337 -9.84 10.47 -13.74
C ARG A 337 -9.67 9.22 -14.62
N GLN A 338 -8.53 9.08 -15.31
CA GLN A 338 -8.26 7.90 -16.14
C GLN A 338 -8.19 6.61 -15.32
N ILE A 339 -7.56 6.65 -14.14
CA ILE A 339 -7.49 5.50 -13.22
C ILE A 339 -8.91 5.09 -12.79
N GLU A 340 -9.73 6.06 -12.36
CA GLU A 340 -11.11 5.79 -11.93
C GLU A 340 -11.97 5.23 -13.06
N GLN A 341 -11.84 5.77 -14.28
CA GLN A 341 -12.52 5.24 -15.47
C GLN A 341 -12.10 3.79 -15.76
N ARG A 342 -10.80 3.48 -15.73
CA ARG A 342 -10.29 2.12 -15.98
C ARG A 342 -10.71 1.15 -14.87
N GLN A 343 -10.73 1.58 -13.62
CA GLN A 343 -11.27 0.79 -12.50
C GLN A 343 -12.76 0.49 -12.70
N GLN A 344 -13.56 1.48 -13.08
CA GLN A 344 -15.00 1.29 -13.34
C GLN A 344 -15.24 0.34 -14.52
N GLN A 345 -14.49 0.49 -15.62
CA GLN A 345 -14.56 -0.42 -16.76
C GLN A 345 -14.23 -1.86 -16.35
N LEU A 346 -13.15 -2.05 -15.58
CA LEU A 346 -12.76 -3.37 -15.10
C LEU A 346 -13.81 -3.97 -14.17
N HIS A 347 -14.33 -3.17 -13.24
CA HIS A 347 -15.38 -3.59 -12.32
C HIS A 347 -16.66 -4.01 -13.05
N LYS A 348 -17.08 -3.24 -14.07
CA LYS A 348 -18.23 -3.60 -14.93
C LYS A 348 -18.01 -4.92 -15.66
N LEU A 349 -16.83 -5.15 -16.23
CA LEU A 349 -16.50 -6.41 -16.92
C LEU A 349 -16.44 -7.61 -15.97
N VAL A 350 -16.00 -7.39 -14.74
CA VAL A 350 -15.94 -8.44 -13.71
C VAL A 350 -17.35 -8.79 -13.22
N LEU A 351 -18.16 -7.81 -12.84
CA LEU A 351 -19.52 -8.03 -12.33
C LEU A 351 -20.53 -8.44 -13.42
N GLY A 352 -20.36 -7.96 -14.65
CA GLY A 352 -21.23 -8.33 -15.77
C GLY A 352 -21.19 -9.82 -16.10
N ARG A 353 -20.15 -10.54 -15.65
CA ARG A 353 -20.01 -11.99 -15.79
C ARG A 353 -20.67 -12.77 -14.64
N ASP A 354 -20.79 -12.17 -13.46
CA ASP A 354 -21.45 -12.80 -12.31
C ASP A 354 -22.97 -12.93 -12.50
N ASN A 355 -23.58 -12.07 -13.35
CA ASN A 355 -25.01 -12.14 -13.69
C ASN A 355 -25.37 -13.16 -14.78
N SER A 356 -24.39 -13.77 -15.48
CA SER A 356 -24.65 -14.75 -16.53
C SER A 356 -24.45 -16.21 -16.10
N SER A 357 -24.18 -16.44 -14.81
CA SER A 357 -24.11 -17.78 -14.22
C SER A 357 -25.24 -17.94 -13.20
N PRO A 358 -26.23 -18.83 -13.39
CA PRO A 358 -27.26 -19.03 -12.38
C PRO A 358 -26.61 -19.56 -11.10
N SER A 359 -26.60 -18.73 -10.06
CA SER A 359 -26.24 -19.17 -8.71
C SER A 359 -27.30 -20.18 -8.26
N ARG A 360 -27.06 -21.48 -8.47
CA ARG A 360 -27.85 -22.50 -7.78
C ARG A 360 -27.56 -22.37 -6.28
N PRO A 361 -28.56 -22.08 -5.43
CA PRO A 361 -28.33 -22.12 -3.98
C PRO A 361 -28.03 -23.57 -3.61
N ARG A 362 -26.76 -23.89 -3.35
CA ARG A 362 -26.41 -25.16 -2.73
C ARG A 362 -26.91 -25.11 -1.28
N LYS A 363 -28.05 -25.76 -1.02
CA LYS A 363 -28.36 -26.27 0.32
C LYS A 363 -27.22 -27.22 0.71
N LEU A 364 -26.28 -26.73 1.52
CA LEU A 364 -25.33 -27.59 2.18
C LEU A 364 -26.09 -28.34 3.27
N LEU A 365 -26.42 -29.61 3.00
CA LEU A 365 -26.75 -30.53 4.07
C LEU A 365 -25.48 -30.73 4.91
N PRO A 366 -25.52 -30.59 6.24
CA PRO A 366 -24.38 -30.85 7.09
C PRO A 366 -24.01 -32.34 6.95
N ARG A 367 -22.84 -32.62 6.38
CA ARG A 367 -22.26 -33.96 6.44
C ARG A 367 -21.69 -34.14 7.84
N SER A 368 -22.25 -35.11 8.57
CA SER A 368 -21.66 -35.62 9.81
C SER A 368 -20.26 -36.15 9.50
N VAL A 369 -19.26 -35.66 10.23
CA VAL A 369 -17.89 -36.17 10.14
C VAL A 369 -17.81 -37.40 11.04
N THR A 370 -18.03 -38.57 10.45
CA THR A 370 -17.59 -39.84 11.02
C THR A 370 -16.65 -40.51 10.03
N SER A 371 -15.33 -40.23 10.16
CA SER A 371 -14.30 -41.21 9.82
C SER A 371 -13.01 -40.94 10.60
N PHE A 372 -12.80 -41.82 11.58
CA PHE A 372 -11.57 -42.34 12.16
C PHE A 372 -10.25 -41.59 11.89
N MET A 373 -9.71 -41.01 12.97
CA MET A 373 -8.27 -40.84 13.14
C MET A 373 -7.60 -42.21 13.19
N THR A 374 -6.84 -42.58 12.16
CA THR A 374 -5.84 -43.64 12.27
C THR A 374 -4.47 -42.98 12.35
N GLN A 375 -3.84 -43.04 13.54
CA GLN A 375 -2.42 -42.69 13.73
C GLN A 375 -1.56 -43.53 12.78
N ARG A 376 -0.68 -42.88 12.01
CA ARG A 376 0.40 -43.58 11.29
C ARG A 376 1.53 -43.90 12.27
N ALA A 377 1.93 -45.16 12.33
CA ALA A 377 3.05 -45.63 13.13
C ALA A 377 4.40 -45.04 12.66
N ALA A 378 5.31 -44.82 13.62
CA ALA A 378 6.65 -44.32 13.38
C ALA A 378 7.51 -45.38 12.67
N VAL A 379 8.16 -44.98 11.58
CA VAL A 379 9.16 -45.80 10.88
C VAL A 379 10.50 -45.59 11.58
N ARG A 380 11.03 -46.62 12.24
CA ARG A 380 12.44 -46.69 12.63
C ARG A 380 13.27 -47.10 11.41
N LEU A 381 14.41 -46.44 11.21
CA LEU A 381 15.44 -46.89 10.28
C LEU A 381 16.28 -47.98 10.98
N PRO A 382 16.71 -49.05 10.28
CA PRO A 382 17.67 -50.00 10.82
C PRO A 382 19.08 -49.39 10.86
N ASP A 383 19.89 -49.90 11.80
CA ASP A 383 21.23 -49.42 12.18
C ASP A 383 22.27 -49.39 11.05
#